data_AF-A0A916XLU9-F1
#
_entry.id   AF-A0A916XLU9-F1
#
_cell.length_a   1.000
_cell.length_b   1.000
_cell.length_c   1.000
_cell.angle_alpha   90.00
_cell.angle_beta   90.00
_cell.angle_gamma   90.00
#
_symmetry.space_group_name_H-M   'P 1'
#
loop_
_entity.id
_entity.type
_entity.pdbx_description
1 polymer ?
#
loop_
_entity_poly.entity_id
_entity_poly.type
_entity_poly.pdbx_seq_one_letter_code
_entity_poly.pdbx_strand_id
1 'polypeptide(L)' 'MAAVAASQAKKFQIGLSRLGRLESIAFLRQSRDENIYEVWFSNGRMIWGICNSPRGKISRIRAILREHR' A
#
# COMPACT_ATOMS: atom_id res chain seq x y z
N MET A 1 10.32 -17.27 -12.42
CA MET A 1 9.49 -16.57 -11.41
C MET A 1 10.14 -15.30 -10.84
N ALA A 2 11.47 -15.22 -10.64
CA ALA A 2 12.13 -14.04 -10.08
C ALA A 2 11.99 -12.73 -10.92
N ALA A 3 12.01 -12.82 -12.24
CA ALA A 3 11.93 -11.64 -13.13
C ALA A 3 10.57 -10.89 -13.06
N VAL A 4 9.48 -11.60 -12.75
CA VAL A 4 8.13 -11.02 -12.63
C VAL A 4 7.96 -10.28 -11.31
N ALA A 5 8.60 -10.75 -10.23
CA ALA A 5 8.58 -10.06 -8.94
C ALA A 5 9.40 -8.75 -8.98
N ALA A 6 10.56 -8.76 -9.62
CA ALA A 6 11.41 -7.58 -9.77
C ALA A 6 10.75 -6.48 -10.63
N SER A 7 10.03 -6.85 -11.69
CA SER A 7 9.34 -5.89 -12.54
C SER A 7 8.12 -5.25 -11.86
N GLN A 8 7.40 -5.99 -11.02
CA GLN A 8 6.30 -5.44 -10.21
C GLN A 8 6.79 -4.50 -9.11
N ALA A 9 7.89 -4.84 -8.43
CA ALA A 9 8.51 -3.97 -7.43
C ALA A 9 8.95 -2.62 -8.04
N LYS A 10 9.54 -2.64 -9.24
CA LYS A 10 9.95 -1.42 -9.95
C LYS A 10 8.77 -0.53 -10.34
N LYS A 11 7.66 -1.10 -10.81
CA LYS A 11 6.43 -0.35 -11.13
C LYS A 11 5.82 0.29 -9.87
N PHE A 12 5.82 -0.44 -8.77
CA PHE A 12 5.34 0.07 -7.48
C PHE A 12 6.20 1.24 -6.99
N GLN A 13 7.52 1.13 -7.09
CA GLN A 13 8.45 2.20 -6.70
C GLN A 13 8.28 3.47 -7.55
N ILE A 14 8.04 3.32 -8.86
CA ILE A 14 7.75 4.44 -9.77
C ILE A 14 6.39 5.09 -9.42
N GLY A 15 5.39 4.30 -9.02
CA GLY A 15 4.11 4.85 -8.56
C GLY A 15 4.26 5.66 -7.27
N LEU A 16 5.02 5.14 -6.30
CA LEU A 16 5.30 5.83 -5.04
C LEU A 16 6.09 7.13 -5.23
N SER A 17 7.07 7.17 -6.15
CA SER A 17 7.86 8.39 -6.36
C SER A 17 7.05 9.57 -6.92
N ARG A 18 5.90 9.30 -7.55
CA ARG A 18 4.98 10.34 -8.07
C ARG A 18 4.05 10.92 -7.00
N LEU A 19 3.78 10.15 -5.94
CA LEU A 19 2.86 10.53 -4.87
C LEU A 19 3.41 11.66 -3.99
N GLY A 20 4.73 11.86 -3.97
CA GLY A 20 5.38 12.88 -3.16
C GLY A 20 5.57 12.46 -1.71
N ARG A 21 5.58 13.42 -0.78
CA ARG A 21 5.87 13.18 0.63
C ARG A 21 4.65 12.53 1.31
N LEU A 22 4.89 11.54 2.16
CA LEU A 22 3.86 10.99 3.05
C LEU A 22 3.40 12.07 4.05
N GLU A 23 2.09 12.28 4.14
CA GLU A 23 1.49 13.28 5.04
C GLU A 23 0.74 12.64 6.21
N SER A 24 -0.03 11.58 5.95
CA SER A 24 -0.74 10.88 7.02
C SER A 24 -1.07 9.43 6.67
N ILE A 25 -1.25 8.62 7.72
CA ILE A 25 -1.75 7.25 7.67
C ILE A 25 -2.90 7.17 8.66
N ALA A 26 -4.08 6.78 8.18
CA ALA A 26 -5.28 6.61 9.00
C ALA A 26 -5.80 5.17 8.90
N PHE A 27 -6.05 4.52 10.04
CA PHE A 27 -6.77 3.26 10.05
C PHE A 27 -8.24 3.51 9.69
N LEU A 28 -8.73 2.81 8.67
CA LEU A 28 -10.13 2.92 8.26
C LEU A 28 -10.99 1.84 8.92
N ARG A 29 -10.60 0.58 8.74
CA ARG A 29 -11.36 -0.58 9.24
C ARG A 29 -10.55 -1.87 9.13
N GLN A 30 -11.00 -2.87 9.86
CA GLN A 30 -10.59 -4.25 9.64
C GLN A 30 -11.62 -4.95 8.73
N SER A 31 -11.16 -5.70 7.73
CA SER A 31 -11.98 -6.49 6.82
C SER A 31 -11.46 -7.93 6.81
N ARG A 32 -12.14 -8.84 7.51
CA ARG A 32 -11.67 -10.21 7.77
C ARG A 32 -10.27 -10.18 8.40
N ASP A 33 -9.26 -10.63 7.66
CA ASP A 33 -7.86 -10.70 8.09
C ASP A 33 -7.00 -9.54 7.56
N GLU A 34 -7.62 -8.52 6.94
CA GLU A 34 -6.95 -7.38 6.33
C GLU A 34 -7.28 -6.08 7.08
N ASN A 35 -6.26 -5.42 7.63
CA ASN A 35 -6.37 -4.07 8.17
C ASN A 35 -6.23 -3.06 7.02
N ILE A 36 -7.23 -2.20 6.86
CA ILE A 36 -7.30 -1.22 5.78
C ILE A 36 -6.92 0.16 6.32
N TYR A 37 -5.96 0.79 5.64
CA TYR A 37 -5.48 2.13 5.93
C TYR A 37 -5.66 3.03 4.72
N GLU A 38 -6.06 4.27 4.97
CA GLU A 38 -5.92 5.36 4.00
C GLU A 38 -4.59 6.06 4.23
N VAL A 39 -3.84 6.24 3.16
CA VAL A 39 -2.50 6.82 3.18
C VAL A 39 -2.51 8.03 2.27
N TRP A 40 -2.27 9.20 2.85
CA TRP A 40 -2.25 10.47 2.15
C TRP A 40 -0.82 10.90 1.89
N PHE A 41 -0.55 11.27 0.66
CA PHE A 41 0.69 11.88 0.21
C PHE A 41 0.37 13.25 -0.37
N SER A 42 1.40 14.09 -0.48
CA SER A 42 1.25 15.46 -0.97
C SER A 42 0.59 15.58 -2.35
N ASN A 43 0.72 14.56 -3.22
CA ASN A 43 0.19 14.55 -4.58
C ASN A 43 -0.88 13.47 -4.83
N GLY A 44 -1.38 12.79 -3.80
CA GLY A 44 -2.29 11.68 -4.01
C GLY A 44 -2.60 10.87 -2.76
N ARG A 45 -3.49 9.90 -2.90
CA ARG A 45 -3.79 8.96 -1.82
C ARG A 45 -3.69 7.52 -2.27
N MET A 46 -3.53 6.63 -1.31
CA MET A 46 -3.43 5.21 -1.52
C MET A 46 -4.19 4.47 -0.43
N ILE A 47 -4.76 3.32 -0.79
CA ILE A 47 -5.33 2.40 0.21
C ILE A 47 -4.35 1.26 0.43
N TRP A 48 -3.92 1.06 1.68
CA TRP A 48 -3.12 -0.09 2.07
C TRP A 48 -4.00 -1.12 2.76
N GLY A 49 -3.92 -2.36 2.31
CA GLY A 49 -4.45 -3.51 3.00
C GLY A 49 -3.32 -4.37 3.54
N ILE A 50 -3.26 -4.54 4.85
CA ILE A 50 -2.21 -5.27 5.55
C ILE A 50 -2.82 -6.50 6.19
N CYS A 51 -2.40 -7.68 5.73
CA CYS A 51 -2.74 -8.95 6.38
C CYS A 51 -1.62 -9.36 7.33
N ASN A 52 -1.99 -9.72 8.55
CA ASN A 52 -1.06 -10.27 9.52
C ASN A 52 -1.16 -11.80 9.54
N SER A 53 -0.02 -12.47 9.69
CA SER A 53 0.04 -13.88 10.05
C SER A 53 -0.37 -14.05 11.52
N PRO A 54 -0.75 -15.28 11.95
CA PRO A 54 -1.06 -15.57 13.35
C PRO A 54 0.08 -15.26 14.34
N ARG A 55 1.32 -15.10 13.85
CA ARG A 55 2.50 -14.74 14.65
C ARG A 55 2.76 -13.23 14.70
N GLY A 56 1.81 -12.40 14.28
CA GLY A 56 1.94 -10.94 14.27
C GLY A 56 2.84 -10.38 13.15
N LYS A 57 3.44 -11.21 12.31
CA LYS A 57 4.21 -10.75 11.15
C LYS A 57 3.28 -10.34 10.01
N ILE A 58 3.63 -9.32 9.25
CA ILE A 58 2.93 -8.99 8.00
C ILE A 58 3.11 -10.15 7.02
N SER A 59 2.01 -10.75 6.57
CA SER A 59 2.00 -11.84 5.58
C SER A 59 1.73 -11.32 4.17
N ARG A 60 1.03 -10.19 4.04
CA ARG A 60 0.69 -9.59 2.75
C ARG A 60 0.45 -8.09 2.90
N ILE A 61 0.92 -7.32 1.91
CA ILE A 61 0.54 -5.92 1.73
C ILE A 61 -0.08 -5.79 0.35
N ARG A 62 -1.24 -5.16 0.28
CA ARG A 62 -1.89 -4.72 -0.95
C ARG A 62 -1.93 -3.20 -0.96
N ALA A 63 -1.55 -2.60 -2.07
CA ALA A 63 -1.58 -1.14 -2.23
C ALA A 63 -2.37 -0.80 -3.49
N ILE A 64 -3.36 0.08 -3.35
CA ILE A 64 -4.19 0.55 -4.46
C ILE A 64 -4.08 2.05 -4.56
N LEU A 65 -3.36 2.51 -5.59
CA LEU A 65 -3.24 3.93 -5.91
C LEU A 65 -4.62 4.50 -6.24
N ARG A 66 -4.94 5.65 -5.63
CA ARG A 66 -6.12 6.43 -5.96
C ARG A 66 -5.64 7.84 -6.32
N GLU A 67 -5.45 8.06 -7.62
CA GLU A 67 -5.10 9.38 -8.13
C GLU A 67 -6.25 10.36 -7.86
N HIS A 68 -5.91 11.62 -7.58
CA HIS A 68 -6.88 12.71 -7.69
C HIS A 68 -7.23 12.86 -9.17
N ARG A 69 -8.52 12.76 -9.51
CA ARG A 69 -9.03 13.21 -10.80
C ARG A 69 -8.97 14.73 -10.89
#